data_AF-C0GC88-F1
#
_entry.id   AF-C0GC88-F1
#
_cell.length_a   1.000
_cell.length_b   1.000
_cell.length_c   1.000
_cell.angle_alpha   90.00
_cell.angle_beta   90.00
_cell.angle_gamma   90.00
#
_symmetry.space_group_name_H-M   'P 1'
#
loop_
_entity.id
_entity.type
_entity.pdbx_description
1 polymer ?
#
loop_
_entity_poly.entity_id
_entity_poly.type
_entity_poly.pdbx_seq_one_letter_code
_entity_poly.pdbx_strand_id
1 'polypeptide(L)'
;MQKLFARLSEKIMKKPVLTVFCALLVAVFFVAGVLQIRMATGNETFIRTDTDTYRNNLQLENTFGGENIMIHLKTEDMADLLTVENLDRFDTLERRLLQNENVYSVIGPASTVRHITAKQADNILDNVGEMRDGLAEMSERLSDIALAMTEMEENAPEIDFSQMTGQFEQSSKALEQLIAGQQQLGTGIDNLTNGYGEFGNMVTDVAINVEQIGGGLEAELQKLPLPEQEKQELLQKTAGLRQSAAALNQAGSNMLAIADESQSLQQVPLQTADGLTAMQQGLTAQSGQLSAMENEIPDISQLAELGEGLETFSEKLLHISQGLDTLLENSNIMSPALPSNQDTLEMILYDDGDLRPMFSQMVIDDYNALLVVRLTGNAADSQIEEVVTLINNTLDRDPLEGTDVTVTGKPVLDIALRTEMRSSMQRMVISALILMVIIVSVVFKVRWRLFPLVVNFGAVVASMGLMAHLGIPMTMVSMAAFPILIGLGIDYSIQFHNRYEEEYVTEEANNNEI
;
A
#
# COMPACT_ATOMS: atom_id res chain seq x y z
N MET A 1 12.33 32.05 60.50
CA MET A 1 11.04 31.48 60.05
C MET A 1 9.82 32.05 60.76
N GLN A 2 9.75 32.13 62.09
CA GLN A 2 8.56 32.65 62.81
C GLN A 2 8.08 34.04 62.36
N LYS A 3 8.97 35.02 62.15
CA LYS A 3 8.60 36.36 61.65
C LYS A 3 7.99 36.34 60.23
N LEU A 4 8.34 35.35 59.41
CA LEU A 4 7.79 35.20 58.05
C LEU A 4 6.34 34.71 58.12
N PHE A 5 6.09 33.66 58.90
CA PHE A 5 4.75 33.10 59.10
C PHE A 5 3.81 34.08 59.81
N ALA A 6 4.31 34.83 60.80
CA ALA A 6 3.51 35.88 61.46
C ALA A 6 3.05 36.96 60.47
N ARG A 7 3.94 37.44 59.59
CA ARG A 7 3.58 38.42 58.54
C ARG A 7 2.61 37.84 57.51
N LEU A 8 2.73 36.55 57.19
CA LEU A 8 1.83 35.88 56.26
C LEU A 8 0.43 35.77 56.87
N SER A 9 0.33 35.31 58.12
CA SER A 9 -0.92 35.23 58.88
C SER A 9 -1.61 36.59 59.00
N GLU A 10 -0.85 37.63 59.36
CA GLU A 10 -1.39 38.99 59.49
C GLU A 10 -1.96 39.53 58.16
N LYS A 11 -1.31 39.22 57.02
CA LYS A 11 -1.82 39.56 55.69
C LYS A 11 -3.09 38.80 55.33
N ILE A 12 -3.15 37.50 55.65
CA ILE A 12 -4.33 36.65 55.40
C ILE A 12 -5.54 37.20 56.18
N MET A 13 -5.35 37.51 57.47
CA MET A 13 -6.41 38.06 58.33
C MET A 13 -6.85 39.47 57.91
N LYS A 14 -5.94 40.32 57.42
CA LYS A 14 -6.27 41.69 56.97
C LYS A 14 -7.00 41.74 55.63
N LYS A 15 -6.77 40.79 54.73
CA LYS A 15 -7.37 40.76 53.38
C LYS A 15 -7.83 39.34 53.00
N PRO A 16 -8.88 38.80 53.65
CA PRO A 16 -9.32 37.43 53.44
C PRO A 16 -9.84 37.18 52.01
N VAL A 17 -10.66 38.10 51.46
CA VAL A 17 -11.22 37.97 50.10
C VAL A 17 -10.11 37.93 49.04
N LEU A 18 -9.12 38.81 49.16
CA LEU A 18 -7.98 38.83 48.24
C LEU A 18 -7.15 37.55 48.33
N THR A 19 -6.99 36.99 49.54
CA THR A 19 -6.25 35.74 49.75
C THR A 19 -6.94 34.57 49.07
N VAL A 20 -8.26 34.44 49.24
CA VAL A 20 -9.06 33.40 48.56
C VAL A 20 -9.00 33.56 47.05
N PHE A 21 -9.12 34.80 46.54
CA PHE A 21 -8.99 35.08 45.11
C PHE A 21 -7.61 34.65 44.57
N CYS A 22 -6.52 34.98 45.27
CA CYS A 22 -5.18 34.53 44.89
C CYS A 22 -5.06 33.00 44.93
N ALA A 23 -5.62 32.33 45.94
CA ALA A 23 -5.60 30.87 46.02
C ALA A 23 -6.38 30.22 44.86
N LEU A 24 -7.53 30.80 44.48
CA LEU A 24 -8.30 30.35 43.31
C LEU A 24 -7.52 30.54 42.00
N LEU A 25 -6.82 31.67 41.82
CA LEU A 25 -5.97 31.88 40.65
C LEU A 25 -4.86 30.84 40.56
N VAL A 26 -4.22 30.50 41.68
CA VAL A 26 -3.22 29.43 41.73
C VAL A 26 -3.83 28.07 41.39
N ALA A 27 -5.03 27.76 41.90
CA ALA A 27 -5.73 26.53 41.55
C ALA A 27 -6.06 26.47 40.05
N VAL A 28 -6.55 27.57 39.46
CA VAL A 28 -6.83 27.68 38.02
C VAL A 28 -5.56 27.46 37.19
N PHE A 29 -4.42 28.01 37.60
CA PHE A 29 -3.13 27.80 36.94
C PHE A 29 -2.74 26.31 36.87
N PHE A 30 -2.92 25.58 37.97
CA PHE A 30 -2.63 24.14 37.99
C PHE A 30 -3.65 23.32 37.19
N VAL A 31 -4.94 23.64 37.31
CA VAL A 31 -6.01 22.97 36.52
C VAL A 31 -5.76 23.16 35.02
N ALA A 32 -5.35 24.37 34.60
CA ALA A 32 -4.97 24.63 33.21
C ALA A 32 -3.77 23.76 32.77
N GLY A 33 -2.81 23.52 33.66
CA GLY A 33 -1.71 22.58 33.42
C GLY A 33 -2.19 21.14 33.23
N VAL A 34 -3.15 20.67 34.03
CA VAL A 34 -3.72 19.31 33.90
C VAL A 34 -4.33 19.09 32.51
N LEU A 35 -4.96 20.10 31.91
CA LEU A 35 -5.53 20.00 30.56
C LEU A 35 -4.46 19.83 29.46
N GLN A 36 -3.21 20.17 29.76
CA GLN A 36 -2.07 20.08 28.83
C GLN A 36 -1.21 18.84 29.08
N ILE A 37 -1.60 17.96 30.01
CA ILE A 37 -0.81 16.78 30.34
C ILE A 37 -0.71 15.86 29.12
N ARG A 38 0.52 15.54 28.73
CA ARG A 38 0.81 14.61 27.64
C ARG A 38 1.09 13.23 28.22
N MET A 39 0.46 12.21 27.64
CA MET A 39 0.78 10.81 27.96
C MET A 39 1.95 10.37 27.09
N ALA A 40 2.96 9.75 27.68
CA ALA A 40 4.09 9.18 26.97
C ALA A 40 4.11 7.66 27.12
N THR A 41 4.24 6.99 25.98
CA THR A 41 4.34 5.54 25.83
C THR A 41 5.52 5.13 24.96
N GLY A 42 6.18 6.10 24.32
CA GLY A 42 7.25 5.87 23.37
C GLY A 42 8.61 5.63 24.04
N ASN A 43 9.65 5.59 23.20
CA ASN A 43 11.02 5.30 23.61
C ASN A 43 11.58 6.36 24.58
N GLU A 44 11.05 7.57 24.56
CA GLU A 44 11.37 8.67 25.50
C GLU A 44 11.05 8.33 26.96
N THR A 45 10.21 7.33 27.22
CA THR A 45 9.91 6.86 28.58
C THR A 45 10.97 5.90 29.11
N PHE A 46 11.77 5.28 28.24
CA PHE A 46 12.79 4.29 28.58
C PHE A 46 14.20 4.84 28.44
N ILE A 47 14.42 5.77 27.51
CA ILE A 47 15.73 6.35 27.18
C ILE A 47 15.64 7.87 27.24
N ARG A 48 16.63 8.52 27.87
CA ARG A 48 16.69 9.98 27.93
C ARG A 48 16.91 10.58 26.55
N THR A 49 16.21 11.67 26.27
CA THR A 49 16.20 12.34 24.97
C THR A 49 17.51 13.05 24.61
N ASP A 50 18.39 13.29 25.59
CA ASP A 50 19.70 13.93 25.40
C ASP A 50 20.81 12.94 24.99
N THR A 51 20.54 11.64 25.02
CA THR A 51 21.51 10.62 24.62
C THR A 51 21.77 10.62 23.12
N ASP A 52 22.98 10.24 22.72
CA ASP A 52 23.34 10.11 21.31
C ASP A 52 22.50 9.01 20.63
N THR A 53 22.18 7.93 21.34
CA THR A 53 21.31 6.85 20.84
C THR A 53 19.93 7.36 20.44
N TYR A 54 19.28 8.17 21.29
CA TYR A 54 17.97 8.73 20.99
C TYR A 54 18.03 9.69 19.79
N ARG A 55 19.03 10.57 19.75
CA ARG A 55 19.22 11.52 18.63
C ARG A 55 19.54 10.82 17.30
N ASN A 56 20.35 9.77 17.33
CA ASN A 56 20.65 8.96 16.15
C ASN A 56 19.40 8.25 15.62
N ASN A 57 18.53 7.74 16.52
CA ASN A 57 17.26 7.14 16.13
C ASN A 57 16.32 8.16 15.46
N LEU A 58 16.16 9.35 16.03
CA LEU A 58 15.36 10.42 15.43
C LEU A 58 15.86 10.81 14.03
N GLN A 59 17.18 10.84 13.83
CA GLN A 59 17.77 11.15 12.53
C GLN A 59 17.54 10.03 11.51
N LEU A 60 17.65 8.77 11.94
CA LEU A 60 17.33 7.61 11.10
C LEU A 60 15.88 7.69 10.61
N GLU A 61 14.94 7.94 11.51
CA GLU A 61 13.51 8.04 11.18
C GLU A 61 13.21 9.19 10.21
N ASN A 62 13.83 10.36 10.39
CA ASN A 62 13.68 11.49 9.45
C ASN A 62 14.21 11.18 8.05
N THR A 63 15.21 10.31 7.92
CA THR A 63 15.88 10.04 6.64
C THR A 63 15.24 8.87 5.90
N PHE A 64 14.84 7.82 6.62
CA PHE A 64 14.42 6.54 6.03
C PHE A 64 12.94 6.19 6.29
N GLY A 65 12.20 7.12 6.90
CA GLY A 65 10.84 6.92 7.37
C GLY A 65 10.80 6.44 8.83
N GLY A 66 9.68 6.72 9.48
CA GLY A 66 9.45 6.41 10.89
C GLY A 66 9.01 4.96 11.11
N GLU A 67 8.25 4.78 12.19
CA GLU A 67 7.69 3.49 12.56
C GLU A 67 6.67 2.98 11.53
N ASN A 68 6.47 1.66 11.51
CA ASN A 68 5.56 1.02 10.58
C ASN A 68 4.23 0.69 11.26
N ILE A 69 3.12 1.03 10.59
CA ILE A 69 1.84 0.38 10.79
C ILE A 69 1.86 -0.91 9.96
N MET A 70 1.43 -2.00 10.57
CA MET A 70 1.38 -3.32 9.96
C MET A 70 -0.08 -3.72 9.81
N ILE A 71 -0.49 -4.17 8.63
CA ILE A 71 -1.80 -4.73 8.39
C ILE A 71 -1.60 -6.22 8.16
N HIS A 72 -1.97 -7.01 9.16
CA HIS A 72 -1.95 -8.46 9.08
C HIS A 72 -3.20 -8.94 8.37
N LEU A 73 -3.00 -9.75 7.35
CA LEU A 73 -4.02 -10.31 6.48
C LEU A 73 -4.01 -11.81 6.70
N LYS A 74 -5.12 -12.36 7.18
CA LYS A 74 -5.27 -13.79 7.42
C LYS A 74 -6.38 -14.35 6.53
N THR A 75 -6.07 -15.39 5.79
CA THR A 75 -6.98 -16.05 4.84
C THR A 75 -7.00 -17.56 5.08
N GLU A 76 -8.05 -18.25 4.59
CA GLU A 76 -8.09 -19.72 4.54
C GLU A 76 -7.25 -20.27 3.37
N ASP A 77 -7.16 -19.53 2.28
CA ASP A 77 -6.31 -19.83 1.11
C ASP A 77 -5.67 -18.53 0.59
N MET A 78 -4.37 -18.55 0.32
CA MET A 78 -3.65 -17.41 -0.24
C MET A 78 -4.18 -17.01 -1.63
N ALA A 79 -4.73 -17.95 -2.38
CA ALA A 79 -5.38 -17.69 -3.66
C ALA A 79 -6.59 -16.75 -3.51
N ASP A 80 -7.33 -16.83 -2.40
CA ASP A 80 -8.47 -15.97 -2.12
C ASP A 80 -8.05 -14.51 -1.82
N LEU A 81 -6.84 -14.32 -1.25
CA LEU A 81 -6.30 -12.99 -0.96
C LEU A 81 -5.80 -12.30 -2.24
N LEU A 82 -5.17 -13.06 -3.15
CA LEU A 82 -4.50 -12.55 -4.34
C LEU A 82 -5.39 -12.63 -5.59
N THR A 83 -6.65 -12.23 -5.47
CA THR A 83 -7.59 -12.11 -6.58
C THR A 83 -7.53 -10.72 -7.21
N VAL A 84 -7.95 -10.60 -8.47
CA VAL A 84 -8.06 -9.29 -9.16
C VAL A 84 -8.93 -8.30 -8.36
N GLU A 85 -10.02 -8.77 -7.78
CA GLU A 85 -10.93 -7.95 -6.98
C GLU A 85 -10.25 -7.44 -5.70
N ASN A 86 -9.65 -8.32 -4.90
CA ASN A 86 -8.91 -7.90 -3.71
C ASN A 86 -7.71 -7.00 -4.07
N LEU A 87 -7.06 -7.23 -5.22
CA LEU A 87 -5.97 -6.38 -5.70
C LEU A 87 -6.42 -4.95 -6.02
N ASP A 88 -7.63 -4.75 -6.56
CA ASP A 88 -8.21 -3.42 -6.78
C ASP A 88 -8.57 -2.72 -5.46
N ARG A 89 -9.08 -3.48 -4.48
CA ARG A 89 -9.33 -2.99 -3.11
C ARG A 89 -8.01 -2.57 -2.43
N PHE A 90 -6.95 -3.37 -2.57
CA PHE A 90 -5.60 -3.01 -2.13
C PHE A 90 -5.09 -1.76 -2.86
N ASP A 91 -5.27 -1.66 -4.18
CA ASP A 91 -4.87 -0.49 -4.97
C ASP A 91 -5.49 0.79 -4.41
N THR A 92 -6.79 0.74 -4.13
CA THR A 92 -7.54 1.86 -3.56
C THR A 92 -7.01 2.24 -2.18
N LEU A 93 -6.79 1.27 -1.29
CA LEU A 93 -6.22 1.52 0.03
C LEU A 93 -4.81 2.13 -0.08
N GLU A 94 -3.93 1.49 -0.83
CA GLU A 94 -2.53 1.88 -0.97
C GLU A 94 -2.38 3.27 -1.62
N ARG A 95 -3.16 3.60 -2.66
CA ARG A 95 -3.14 4.94 -3.27
C ARG A 95 -3.62 6.00 -2.29
N ARG A 96 -4.69 5.75 -1.54
CA ARG A 96 -5.20 6.70 -0.53
C ARG A 96 -4.18 6.92 0.58
N LEU A 97 -3.46 5.87 0.98
CA LEU A 97 -2.37 5.97 1.93
C LEU A 97 -1.21 6.80 1.39
N LEU A 98 -0.76 6.53 0.16
CA LEU A 98 0.33 7.28 -0.48
C LEU A 98 -0.01 8.76 -0.75
N GLN A 99 -1.29 9.12 -0.81
CA GLN A 99 -1.74 10.51 -0.88
C GLN A 99 -1.67 11.25 0.47
N ASN A 100 -1.57 10.54 1.59
CA ASN A 100 -1.47 11.14 2.90
C ASN A 100 -0.02 11.57 3.18
N GLU A 101 0.20 12.84 3.51
CA GLU A 101 1.54 13.40 3.78
C GLU A 101 2.26 12.76 4.98
N ASN A 102 1.53 12.04 5.84
CA ASN A 102 2.06 11.33 7.00
C ASN A 102 2.51 9.89 6.68
N VAL A 103 2.38 9.45 5.43
CA VAL A 103 2.82 8.14 4.95
C VAL A 103 4.07 8.34 4.08
N TYR A 104 5.16 7.67 4.45
CA TYR A 104 6.42 7.71 3.72
C TYR A 104 6.44 6.68 2.56
N SER A 105 5.97 5.47 2.82
CA SER A 105 5.90 4.41 1.80
C SER A 105 4.87 3.36 2.18
N VAL A 106 4.30 2.70 1.18
CA VAL A 106 3.41 1.55 1.35
C VAL A 106 3.98 0.37 0.58
N ILE A 107 4.04 -0.80 1.21
CA ILE A 107 4.47 -2.06 0.61
C ILE A 107 3.33 -3.05 0.83
N GLY A 108 2.69 -3.45 -0.27
CA GLY A 108 1.56 -4.37 -0.29
C GLY A 108 1.40 -5.06 -1.65
N PRO A 109 0.32 -5.84 -1.83
CA PRO A 109 0.14 -6.65 -3.04
C PRO A 109 0.04 -5.78 -4.30
N ALA A 110 -0.74 -4.70 -4.26
CA ALA A 110 -1.00 -3.86 -5.43
C ALA A 110 0.22 -3.02 -5.81
N SER A 111 0.97 -2.48 -4.85
CA SER A 111 2.25 -1.79 -5.10
C SER A 111 3.29 -2.73 -5.67
N THR A 112 3.37 -3.97 -5.18
CA THR A 112 4.31 -4.97 -5.69
C THR A 112 3.97 -5.34 -7.14
N VAL A 113 2.70 -5.61 -7.45
CA VAL A 113 2.26 -5.89 -8.83
C VAL A 113 2.55 -4.70 -9.75
N ARG A 114 2.21 -3.48 -9.35
CA ARG A 114 2.54 -2.26 -10.14
C ARG A 114 4.04 -2.10 -10.37
N HIS A 115 4.87 -2.43 -9.39
CA HIS A 115 6.32 -2.37 -9.55
C HIS A 115 6.80 -3.37 -10.62
N ILE A 116 6.23 -4.57 -10.64
CA ILE A 116 6.54 -5.58 -11.66
C ILE A 116 6.07 -5.12 -13.04
N THR A 117 4.81 -4.68 -13.16
CA THR A 117 4.26 -4.26 -14.45
C THR A 117 4.95 -3.02 -14.98
N ALA A 118 5.41 -2.11 -14.11
CA ALA A 118 6.24 -0.98 -14.50
C ALA A 118 7.59 -1.43 -15.06
N LYS A 119 8.27 -2.35 -14.37
CA LYS A 119 9.55 -2.88 -14.85
C LYS A 119 9.40 -3.66 -16.16
N GLN A 120 8.30 -4.39 -16.34
CA GLN A 120 8.00 -5.07 -17.61
C GLN A 120 7.76 -4.07 -18.73
N ALA A 121 7.00 -2.99 -18.47
CA ALA A 121 6.78 -1.92 -19.44
C ALA A 121 8.11 -1.26 -19.85
N ASP A 122 8.96 -0.92 -18.88
CA ASP A 122 10.30 -0.36 -19.14
C ASP A 122 11.13 -1.28 -20.02
N ASN A 123 11.19 -2.59 -19.71
CA ASN A 123 11.91 -3.57 -20.52
C ASN A 123 11.37 -3.66 -21.96
N ILE A 124 10.04 -3.58 -22.16
CA ILE A 124 9.46 -3.61 -23.50
C ILE A 124 9.84 -2.33 -24.26
N LEU A 125 9.76 -1.16 -23.61
CA LEU A 125 10.14 0.11 -24.21
C LEU A 125 11.62 0.11 -24.62
N ASP A 126 12.50 -0.40 -23.76
CA ASP A 126 13.94 -0.53 -24.06
C ASP A 126 14.17 -1.45 -25.27
N ASN A 127 13.55 -2.64 -25.29
CA ASN A 127 13.69 -3.59 -26.40
C ASN A 127 13.14 -3.03 -27.73
N VAL A 128 12.02 -2.30 -27.68
CA VAL A 128 11.46 -1.63 -28.88
C VAL A 128 12.36 -0.48 -29.33
N GLY A 129 12.98 0.25 -28.41
CA GLY A 129 14.01 1.25 -28.69
C GLY A 129 15.22 0.66 -29.40
N GLU A 130 15.76 -0.45 -28.90
CA GLU A 130 16.85 -1.18 -29.55
C GLU A 130 16.47 -1.65 -30.96
N MET A 131 15.25 -2.16 -31.13
CA MET A 131 14.74 -2.59 -32.44
C MET A 131 14.62 -1.41 -33.42
N ARG A 132 14.09 -0.27 -32.97
CA ARG A 132 13.98 0.97 -33.76
C ARG A 132 15.35 1.40 -34.27
N ASP A 133 16.33 1.48 -33.37
CA ASP A 133 17.68 1.95 -33.68
C ASP A 133 18.38 1.00 -34.64
N GLY A 134 18.25 -0.32 -34.42
CA GLY A 134 18.78 -1.33 -35.34
C GLY A 134 18.18 -1.23 -36.74
N LEU A 135 16.87 -1.02 -36.87
CA LEU A 135 16.22 -0.84 -38.17
C LEU A 135 16.63 0.46 -38.89
N ALA A 136 16.82 1.56 -38.15
CA ALA A 136 17.31 2.82 -38.71
C ALA A 136 18.75 2.69 -39.22
N GLU A 137 19.64 2.08 -38.43
CA GLU A 137 21.03 1.84 -38.83
C GLU A 137 21.11 0.94 -40.07
N MET A 138 20.29 -0.11 -40.12
CA MET A 138 20.21 -0.98 -41.29
C MET A 138 19.71 -0.24 -42.53
N SER A 139 18.71 0.64 -42.38
CA SER A 139 18.23 1.47 -43.47
C SER A 139 19.34 2.36 -44.04
N GLU A 140 20.05 3.08 -43.17
CA GLU A 140 21.13 4.00 -43.59
C GLU A 140 22.21 3.24 -44.38
N ARG A 141 22.66 2.10 -43.85
CA ARG A 141 23.65 1.24 -44.53
C ARG A 141 23.19 0.74 -45.89
N LEU A 142 21.93 0.34 -46.02
CA LEU A 142 21.39 -0.17 -47.29
C LEU A 142 21.20 0.95 -48.32
N SER A 143 20.86 2.16 -47.87
CA SER A 143 20.80 3.34 -48.72
C SER A 143 22.19 3.76 -49.22
N ASP A 144 23.22 3.72 -48.36
CA ASP A 144 24.60 3.99 -48.77
C ASP A 144 25.09 3.00 -49.84
N ILE A 145 24.77 1.71 -49.68
CA ILE A 145 25.08 0.67 -50.67
C ILE A 145 24.34 0.94 -51.99
N ALA A 146 23.05 1.29 -51.91
CA ALA A 146 22.23 1.62 -53.08
C ALA A 146 22.78 2.82 -53.85
N LEU A 147 23.16 3.88 -53.13
CA LEU A 147 23.71 5.10 -53.69
C LEU A 147 25.06 4.83 -54.37
N ALA A 148 25.95 4.07 -53.71
CA ALA A 148 27.22 3.66 -54.28
C ALA A 148 27.03 2.86 -55.58
N MET A 149 26.03 1.96 -55.65
CA MET A 149 25.69 1.20 -56.85
C MET A 149 25.13 2.04 -57.99
N THR A 150 24.44 3.13 -57.67
CA THR A 150 23.84 4.03 -58.66
C THR A 150 24.85 5.05 -59.19
N GLU A 151 25.73 5.59 -58.33
CA GLU A 151 26.81 6.53 -58.73
C GLU A 151 27.90 5.90 -59.62
N MET A 152 28.01 4.56 -59.64
CA MET A 152 28.88 3.80 -60.55
C MET A 152 28.58 4.06 -62.04
N GLU A 153 27.40 4.59 -62.40
CA GLU A 153 27.06 4.96 -63.77
C GLU A 153 27.84 6.20 -64.27
N GLU A 154 28.35 7.06 -63.37
CA GLU A 154 28.97 8.35 -63.73
C GLU A 154 30.50 8.45 -63.54
N ASN A 155 31.13 7.73 -62.60
CA ASN A 155 32.59 7.66 -62.46
C ASN A 155 33.00 6.39 -61.71
N ALA A 156 34.06 5.71 -62.15
CA ALA A 156 34.54 4.46 -61.52
C ALA A 156 35.61 4.72 -60.44
N PRO A 157 35.34 4.43 -59.15
CA PRO A 157 36.38 4.04 -58.20
C PRO A 157 36.44 2.51 -58.04
N GLU A 158 37.59 2.00 -57.56
CA GLU A 158 37.76 0.59 -57.16
C GLU A 158 36.72 0.23 -56.08
N ILE A 159 35.82 -0.70 -56.39
CA ILE A 159 34.79 -1.20 -55.47
C ILE A 159 35.40 -2.28 -54.58
N ASP A 160 35.31 -2.12 -53.26
CA ASP A 160 35.61 -3.20 -52.32
C ASP A 160 34.35 -4.07 -52.12
N PHE A 161 34.13 -5.02 -53.04
CA PHE A 161 33.03 -5.98 -52.98
C PHE A 161 33.06 -6.85 -51.71
N SER A 162 34.23 -7.02 -51.10
CA SER A 162 34.38 -7.72 -49.82
C SER A 162 33.77 -6.93 -48.65
N GLN A 163 33.79 -5.60 -48.70
CA GLN A 163 33.20 -4.75 -47.66
C GLN A 163 31.66 -4.74 -47.77
N MET A 164 31.12 -4.65 -48.99
CA MET A 164 29.67 -4.71 -49.22
C MET A 164 29.08 -6.06 -48.83
N THR A 165 29.71 -7.18 -49.24
CA THR A 165 29.26 -8.53 -48.87
C THR A 165 29.27 -8.74 -47.35
N GLY A 166 30.27 -8.20 -46.64
CA GLY A 166 30.30 -8.21 -45.17
C GLY A 166 29.17 -7.41 -44.51
N GLN A 167 28.74 -6.30 -45.12
CA GLN A 167 27.58 -5.53 -44.63
C GLN A 167 26.25 -6.28 -44.89
N PHE A 168 26.09 -6.93 -46.04
CA PHE A 168 24.93 -7.79 -46.32
C PHE A 168 24.82 -8.96 -45.33
N GLU A 169 25.96 -9.56 -44.96
CA GLU A 169 25.99 -10.65 -43.98
C GLU A 169 25.58 -10.18 -42.58
N GLN A 170 26.03 -9.00 -42.15
CA GLN A 170 25.58 -8.40 -40.88
C GLN A 170 24.09 -8.08 -40.89
N SER A 171 23.57 -7.46 -41.95
CA SER A 171 22.13 -7.14 -42.08
C SER A 171 21.25 -8.39 -42.14
N SER A 172 21.72 -9.45 -42.81
CA SER A 172 21.04 -10.77 -42.81
C SER A 172 20.93 -11.35 -41.40
N LYS A 173 22.00 -11.24 -40.60
CA LYS A 173 22.03 -11.75 -39.22
C LYS A 173 21.13 -10.95 -38.27
N ALA A 174 20.99 -9.64 -38.49
CA ALA A 174 20.04 -8.80 -37.76
C ALA A 174 18.58 -9.17 -38.10
N LEU A 175 18.27 -9.41 -39.38
CA LEU A 175 16.95 -9.92 -39.79
C LEU A 175 16.64 -11.28 -39.17
N GLU A 176 17.63 -12.17 -39.07
CA GLU A 176 17.45 -13.48 -38.44
C GLU A 176 16.97 -13.37 -36.99
N GLN A 177 17.52 -12.41 -36.23
CA GLN A 177 17.08 -12.13 -34.85
C GLN A 177 15.66 -11.55 -34.80
N LEU A 178 15.31 -10.66 -35.72
CA LEU A 178 13.97 -10.08 -35.82
C LEU A 178 12.92 -11.12 -36.24
N ILE A 179 13.25 -12.00 -37.18
CA ILE A 179 12.39 -13.12 -37.60
C ILE A 179 12.11 -14.03 -36.41
N ALA A 180 13.15 -14.41 -35.65
CA ALA A 180 12.98 -15.22 -34.45
C ALA A 180 12.08 -14.55 -33.40
N GLY A 181 12.24 -13.24 -33.19
CA GLY A 181 11.39 -12.47 -32.29
C GLY A 181 9.92 -12.42 -32.73
N GLN A 182 9.65 -12.20 -34.02
CA GLN A 182 8.29 -12.19 -34.57
C GLN A 182 7.62 -13.58 -34.52
N GLN A 183 8.37 -14.66 -34.76
CA GLN A 183 7.86 -16.03 -34.62
C GLN A 183 7.52 -16.38 -33.16
N GLN A 184 8.35 -15.95 -32.20
CA GLN A 184 8.07 -16.11 -30.78
C GLN A 184 6.83 -15.32 -30.36
N LEU A 185 6.69 -14.07 -30.83
CA LEU A 185 5.50 -13.26 -30.57
C LEU A 185 4.24 -13.94 -31.13
N GLY A 186 4.29 -14.44 -32.37
CA GLY A 186 3.19 -15.19 -33.00
C GLY A 186 2.78 -16.41 -32.19
N THR A 187 3.76 -17.18 -31.69
CA THR A 187 3.52 -18.36 -30.84
C THR A 187 2.92 -17.96 -29.48
N GLY A 188 3.36 -16.84 -28.90
CA GLY A 188 2.79 -16.29 -27.67
C GLY A 188 1.32 -15.90 -27.82
N ILE A 189 0.97 -15.24 -28.93
CA ILE A 189 -0.43 -14.88 -29.24
C ILE A 189 -1.27 -16.14 -29.53
N ASP A 190 -0.71 -17.14 -30.21
CA ASP A 190 -1.40 -18.43 -30.46
C ASP A 190 -1.72 -19.16 -29.16
N ASN A 191 -0.74 -19.30 -28.27
CA ASN A 191 -0.94 -19.89 -26.94
C ASN A 191 -2.02 -19.15 -26.14
N LEU A 192 -2.02 -17.82 -26.19
CA LEU A 192 -3.01 -17.00 -25.51
C LEU A 192 -4.41 -17.20 -26.10
N THR A 193 -4.52 -17.20 -27.43
CA THR A 193 -5.81 -17.38 -28.12
C THR A 193 -6.40 -18.77 -27.89
N ASN A 194 -5.56 -19.80 -27.95
CA ASN A 194 -5.96 -21.18 -27.65
C ASN A 194 -6.35 -21.34 -26.17
N GLY A 195 -5.62 -20.71 -25.25
CA GLY A 195 -5.98 -20.67 -23.83
C GLY A 195 -7.35 -20.02 -23.59
N TYR A 196 -7.64 -18.88 -24.22
CA TYR A 196 -8.95 -18.24 -24.15
C TYR A 196 -10.07 -19.11 -24.73
N GLY A 197 -9.79 -19.83 -25.83
CA GLY A 197 -10.75 -20.76 -26.44
C GLY A 197 -11.03 -21.98 -25.57
N GLU A 198 -10.00 -22.62 -25.02
CA GLU A 198 -10.13 -23.76 -24.11
C GLU A 198 -10.86 -23.38 -22.83
N PHE A 199 -10.50 -22.24 -22.24
CA PHE A 199 -11.17 -21.73 -21.05
C PHE A 199 -12.62 -21.34 -21.33
N GLY A 200 -12.90 -20.69 -22.46
CA GLY A 200 -14.27 -20.40 -22.90
C GLY A 200 -15.12 -21.67 -23.00
N ASN A 201 -14.58 -22.76 -23.57
CA ASN A 201 -15.25 -24.06 -23.61
C ASN A 201 -15.49 -24.65 -22.20
N MET A 202 -14.49 -24.59 -21.32
CA MET A 202 -14.63 -25.06 -19.93
C MET A 202 -15.72 -24.30 -19.17
N VAL A 203 -15.78 -22.98 -19.32
CA VAL A 203 -16.81 -22.14 -18.70
C VAL A 203 -18.21 -22.48 -19.25
N THR A 204 -18.33 -22.72 -20.55
CA THR A 204 -19.58 -23.19 -21.16
C THR A 204 -19.99 -24.58 -20.64
N ASP A 205 -19.05 -25.51 -20.44
CA ASP A 205 -19.34 -26.83 -19.87
C ASP A 205 -19.82 -26.73 -18.42
N VAL A 206 -19.19 -25.87 -17.61
CA VAL A 206 -19.64 -25.60 -16.24
C VAL A 206 -21.04 -25.00 -16.26
N ALA A 207 -21.32 -24.05 -17.15
CA ALA A 207 -22.65 -23.46 -17.30
C ALA A 207 -23.72 -24.52 -17.61
N ILE A 208 -23.44 -25.46 -18.52
CA ILE A 208 -24.34 -26.56 -18.86
C ILE A 208 -24.60 -27.45 -17.64
N ASN A 209 -23.55 -27.79 -16.88
CA ASN A 209 -23.68 -28.62 -15.68
C ASN A 209 -24.51 -27.92 -14.59
N VAL A 210 -24.28 -26.62 -14.36
CA VAL A 210 -25.05 -25.84 -13.37
C VAL A 210 -26.51 -25.71 -13.79
N GLU A 211 -26.81 -25.53 -15.09
CA GLU A 211 -28.18 -25.50 -15.61
C GLU A 211 -28.89 -26.85 -15.41
N GLN A 212 -28.19 -27.96 -15.66
CA GLN A 212 -28.72 -29.31 -15.42
C GLN A 212 -29.01 -29.56 -13.94
N ILE A 213 -28.11 -29.14 -13.05
CA ILE A 213 -28.29 -29.23 -11.60
C ILE A 213 -29.50 -28.40 -11.18
N GLY A 214 -29.58 -27.13 -11.61
CA GLY A 214 -30.70 -26.24 -11.31
C GLY A 214 -32.04 -26.80 -11.76
N GLY A 215 -32.12 -27.31 -13.00
CA GLY A 215 -33.32 -27.96 -13.51
C GLY A 215 -33.69 -29.27 -12.80
N GLY A 216 -32.68 -30.07 -12.42
CA GLY A 216 -32.88 -31.31 -11.67
C GLY A 216 -33.42 -31.07 -10.25
N LEU A 217 -32.85 -30.09 -9.54
CA LEU A 217 -33.32 -29.66 -8.22
C LEU A 217 -34.74 -29.09 -8.29
N GLU A 218 -35.05 -28.27 -9.29
CA GLU A 218 -36.39 -27.72 -9.51
C GLU A 218 -37.43 -28.84 -9.70
N ALA A 219 -37.11 -29.84 -10.53
CA ALA A 219 -37.99 -30.99 -10.79
C ALA A 219 -38.21 -31.87 -9.54
N GLU A 220 -37.21 -31.99 -8.66
CA GLU A 220 -37.32 -32.79 -7.44
C GLU A 220 -38.06 -32.03 -6.32
N LEU A 221 -37.84 -30.72 -6.20
CA LEU A 221 -38.58 -29.84 -5.29
C LEU A 221 -40.08 -29.82 -5.59
N GLN A 222 -40.48 -30.00 -6.84
CA GLN A 222 -41.90 -30.10 -7.21
C GLN A 222 -42.59 -31.36 -6.67
N LYS A 223 -41.85 -32.45 -6.42
CA LYS A 223 -42.36 -33.75 -5.95
C LYS A 223 -42.39 -33.90 -4.44
N LEU A 224 -41.62 -33.10 -3.70
CA LEU A 224 -41.52 -33.19 -2.24
C LEU A 224 -42.72 -32.54 -1.53
N PRO A 225 -43.25 -33.16 -0.44
CA PRO A 225 -44.35 -32.62 0.34
C PRO A 225 -43.83 -31.60 1.36
N LEU A 226 -43.35 -30.45 0.89
CA LEU A 226 -42.82 -29.35 1.72
C LEU A 226 -43.89 -28.29 2.02
N PRO A 227 -43.79 -27.55 3.14
CA PRO A 227 -44.57 -26.34 3.37
C PRO A 227 -44.35 -25.30 2.26
N GLU A 228 -45.41 -24.59 1.84
CA GLU A 228 -45.33 -23.69 0.67
C GLU A 228 -44.29 -22.57 0.78
N GLN A 229 -44.07 -22.02 1.98
CA GLN A 229 -43.02 -21.01 2.17
C GLN A 229 -41.61 -21.55 1.90
N GLU A 230 -41.31 -22.75 2.41
CA GLU A 230 -40.00 -23.39 2.26
C GLU A 230 -39.78 -23.84 0.81
N LYS A 231 -40.85 -24.31 0.15
CA LYS A 231 -40.84 -24.66 -1.26
C LYS A 231 -40.58 -23.44 -2.16
N GLN A 232 -41.19 -22.29 -1.89
CA GLN A 232 -40.95 -21.07 -2.65
C GLN A 232 -39.52 -20.54 -2.48
N GLU A 233 -38.97 -20.59 -1.27
CA GLU A 233 -37.59 -20.17 -1.00
C GLU A 233 -36.58 -21.06 -1.77
N LEU A 234 -36.79 -22.37 -1.75
CA LEU A 234 -35.92 -23.32 -2.47
C LEU A 234 -36.04 -23.17 -3.98
N LEU A 235 -37.24 -22.93 -4.51
CA LEU A 235 -37.45 -22.64 -5.93
C LEU A 235 -36.76 -21.33 -6.36
N GLN A 236 -36.75 -20.31 -5.50
CA GLN A 236 -36.03 -19.07 -5.75
C GLN A 236 -34.50 -19.31 -5.80
N LYS A 237 -33.97 -20.14 -4.90
CA LYS A 237 -32.55 -20.53 -4.90
C LYS A 237 -32.18 -21.32 -6.16
N THR A 238 -33.04 -22.24 -6.61
CA THR A 238 -32.81 -22.96 -7.89
C THR A 238 -32.90 -22.04 -9.11
N ALA A 239 -33.77 -21.03 -9.09
CA ALA A 239 -33.82 -20.02 -10.15
C ALA A 239 -32.51 -19.18 -10.20
N GLY A 240 -31.93 -18.87 -9.03
CA GLY A 240 -30.62 -18.21 -8.94
C GLY A 240 -29.47 -19.04 -9.55
N LEU A 241 -29.49 -20.36 -9.38
CA LEU A 241 -28.51 -21.26 -10.02
C LEU A 241 -28.63 -21.21 -11.55
N ARG A 242 -29.84 -21.20 -12.09
CA ARG A 242 -30.08 -21.11 -13.54
C ARG A 242 -29.70 -19.74 -14.11
N GLN A 243 -29.93 -18.67 -13.35
CA GLN A 243 -29.43 -17.34 -13.72
C GLN A 243 -27.89 -17.30 -13.75
N SER A 244 -27.24 -17.95 -12.79
CA SER A 244 -25.77 -18.07 -12.75
C SER A 244 -25.26 -18.89 -13.94
N ALA A 245 -25.93 -19.99 -14.28
CA ALA A 245 -25.62 -20.78 -15.47
C ALA A 245 -25.74 -19.95 -16.76
N ALA A 246 -26.79 -19.13 -16.90
CA ALA A 246 -26.94 -18.26 -18.06
C ALA A 246 -25.81 -17.21 -18.17
N ALA A 247 -25.39 -16.63 -17.04
CA ALA A 247 -24.27 -15.68 -17.00
C ALA A 247 -22.94 -16.35 -17.35
N LEU A 248 -22.66 -17.55 -16.82
CA LEU A 248 -21.48 -18.34 -17.17
C LEU A 248 -21.48 -18.70 -18.66
N ASN A 249 -22.63 -19.11 -19.21
CA ASN A 249 -22.72 -19.42 -20.63
C ASN A 249 -22.43 -18.19 -21.51
N GLN A 250 -22.92 -17.01 -21.10
CA GLN A 250 -22.60 -15.76 -21.79
C GLN A 250 -21.11 -15.41 -21.69
N ALA A 251 -20.49 -15.58 -20.51
CA ALA A 251 -19.06 -15.37 -20.33
C ALA A 251 -18.22 -16.29 -21.22
N GLY A 252 -18.51 -17.59 -21.23
CA GLY A 252 -17.86 -18.56 -22.13
C GLY A 252 -18.00 -18.19 -23.60
N SER A 253 -19.20 -17.76 -24.03
CA SER A 253 -19.44 -17.31 -25.40
C SER A 253 -18.66 -16.04 -25.78
N ASN A 254 -18.51 -15.08 -24.86
CA ASN A 254 -17.72 -13.88 -25.09
C ASN A 254 -16.22 -14.22 -25.19
N MET A 255 -15.73 -15.16 -24.39
CA MET A 255 -14.33 -15.59 -24.44
C MET A 255 -14.01 -16.33 -25.74
N LEU A 256 -14.94 -17.18 -26.22
CA LEU A 256 -14.83 -17.81 -27.53
C LEU A 256 -14.85 -16.78 -28.67
N ALA A 257 -15.67 -15.72 -28.55
CA ALA A 257 -15.68 -14.63 -29.53
C ALA A 257 -14.36 -13.83 -29.53
N ILE A 258 -13.79 -13.55 -28.36
CA ILE A 258 -12.48 -12.89 -28.25
C ILE A 258 -11.38 -13.77 -28.85
N ALA A 259 -11.41 -15.08 -28.60
CA ALA A 259 -10.46 -16.01 -29.19
C ALA A 259 -10.58 -16.02 -30.73
N ASP A 260 -11.80 -16.03 -31.27
CA ASP A 260 -12.05 -16.00 -32.72
C ASP A 260 -11.59 -14.67 -33.35
N GLU A 261 -11.92 -13.53 -32.72
CA GLU A 261 -11.48 -12.20 -33.18
C GLU A 261 -9.95 -12.04 -33.13
N SER A 262 -9.31 -12.64 -32.13
CA SER A 262 -7.85 -12.56 -31.92
C SER A 262 -7.04 -13.39 -32.92
N GLN A 263 -7.66 -14.32 -33.67
CA GLN A 263 -6.99 -15.04 -34.76
C GLN A 263 -6.44 -14.10 -35.83
N SER A 264 -7.08 -12.94 -36.03
CA SER A 264 -6.59 -11.92 -36.98
C SER A 264 -5.29 -11.25 -36.50
N LEU A 265 -5.12 -11.10 -35.18
CA LEU A 265 -3.91 -10.53 -34.56
C LEU A 265 -2.73 -11.51 -34.62
N GLN A 266 -3.00 -12.83 -34.62
CA GLN A 266 -1.96 -13.86 -34.82
C GLN A 266 -1.27 -13.74 -36.18
N GLN A 267 -2.00 -13.30 -37.21
CA GLN A 267 -1.44 -13.22 -38.54
C GLN A 267 -0.44 -12.08 -38.68
N VAL A 268 -0.48 -11.06 -37.83
CA VAL A 268 0.39 -9.88 -37.97
C VAL A 268 1.86 -10.23 -37.71
N PRO A 269 2.26 -10.88 -36.60
CA PRO A 269 3.64 -11.30 -36.40
C PRO A 269 4.11 -12.35 -37.41
N LEU A 270 3.24 -13.28 -37.79
CA LEU A 270 3.58 -14.34 -38.77
C LEU A 270 3.80 -13.76 -40.16
N GLN A 271 2.93 -12.88 -40.64
CA GLN A 271 3.11 -12.18 -41.91
C GLN A 271 4.32 -11.24 -41.88
N THR A 272 4.62 -10.65 -40.72
CA THR A 272 5.82 -9.83 -40.53
C THR A 272 7.08 -10.71 -40.56
N ALA A 273 7.07 -11.88 -39.92
CA ALA A 273 8.17 -12.84 -39.97
C ALA A 273 8.38 -13.40 -41.39
N ASP A 274 7.32 -13.71 -42.12
CA ASP A 274 7.37 -14.15 -43.52
C ASP A 274 7.92 -13.03 -44.41
N GLY A 275 7.48 -11.79 -44.19
CA GLY A 275 8.01 -10.60 -44.83
C GLY A 275 9.51 -10.46 -44.58
N LEU A 276 9.94 -10.47 -43.32
CA LEU A 276 11.36 -10.37 -42.94
C LEU A 276 12.19 -11.55 -43.48
N THR A 277 11.62 -12.74 -43.55
CA THR A 277 12.25 -13.92 -44.15
C THR A 277 12.47 -13.73 -45.64
N ALA A 278 11.47 -13.20 -46.36
CA ALA A 278 11.61 -12.85 -47.77
C ALA A 278 12.68 -11.76 -47.97
N MET A 279 12.77 -10.78 -47.06
CA MET A 279 13.82 -9.76 -47.07
C MET A 279 15.22 -10.36 -46.85
N GLN A 280 15.37 -11.25 -45.87
CA GLN A 280 16.63 -11.93 -45.56
C GLN A 280 17.09 -12.79 -46.75
N GLN A 281 16.17 -13.51 -47.38
CA GLN A 281 16.44 -14.31 -48.58
C GLN A 281 16.84 -13.42 -49.76
N GLY A 282 16.19 -12.26 -49.94
CA GLY A 282 16.56 -11.25 -50.94
C GLY A 282 17.99 -10.75 -50.75
N LEU A 283 18.34 -10.31 -49.53
CA LEU A 283 19.70 -9.85 -49.20
C LEU A 283 20.76 -10.94 -49.36
N THR A 284 20.44 -12.18 -49.00
CA THR A 284 21.35 -13.33 -49.17
C THR A 284 21.58 -13.65 -50.65
N ALA A 285 20.52 -13.61 -51.47
CA ALA A 285 20.62 -13.79 -52.91
C ALA A 285 21.45 -12.66 -53.56
N GLN A 286 21.24 -11.42 -53.13
CA GLN A 286 21.99 -10.25 -53.58
C GLN A 286 23.48 -10.31 -53.20
N SER A 287 23.79 -10.70 -51.96
CA SER A 287 25.18 -10.94 -51.52
C SER A 287 25.87 -12.02 -52.34
N GLY A 288 25.16 -13.11 -52.66
CA GLY A 288 25.66 -14.18 -53.53
C GLY A 288 25.90 -13.74 -54.98
N GLN A 289 25.03 -12.87 -55.51
CA GLN A 289 25.22 -12.26 -56.84
C GLN A 289 26.43 -11.31 -56.85
N LEU A 290 26.60 -10.47 -55.82
CA LEU A 290 27.78 -9.60 -55.68
C LEU A 290 29.09 -10.40 -55.61
N SER A 291 29.10 -11.49 -54.84
CA SER A 291 30.25 -12.39 -54.71
C SER A 291 30.59 -13.08 -56.04
N ALA A 292 29.58 -13.36 -56.88
CA ALA A 292 29.78 -13.90 -58.22
C ALA A 292 30.32 -12.84 -59.20
N MET A 293 29.87 -11.59 -59.07
CA MET A 293 30.33 -10.43 -59.85
C MET A 293 31.76 -10.00 -59.51
N GLU A 294 32.32 -10.38 -58.36
CA GLU A 294 33.75 -10.16 -58.06
C GLU A 294 34.69 -10.85 -59.09
N ASN A 295 34.20 -11.90 -59.76
CA ASN A 295 34.99 -12.70 -60.71
C ASN A 295 34.72 -12.37 -62.20
N GLU A 296 33.74 -11.52 -62.54
CA GLU A 296 33.39 -11.11 -63.91
C GLU A 296 33.12 -9.61 -63.98
N ILE A 297 33.49 -8.93 -65.08
CA ILE A 297 33.23 -7.48 -65.24
C ILE A 297 31.70 -7.25 -65.23
N PRO A 298 31.14 -6.55 -64.24
CA PRO A 298 29.70 -6.45 -64.08
C PRO A 298 29.06 -5.59 -65.18
N ASP A 299 27.84 -5.98 -65.59
CA ASP A 299 26.97 -5.16 -66.43
C ASP A 299 26.38 -4.03 -65.57
N ILE A 300 26.75 -2.79 -65.89
CA ILE A 300 26.42 -1.58 -65.11
C ILE A 300 24.89 -1.43 -64.93
N SER A 301 24.10 -1.87 -65.92
CA SER A 301 22.64 -1.82 -65.84
C SER A 301 22.04 -2.74 -64.76
N GLN A 302 22.69 -3.86 -64.44
CA GLN A 302 22.22 -4.78 -63.39
C GLN A 302 22.57 -4.27 -61.99
N LEU A 303 23.69 -3.56 -61.85
CA LEU A 303 24.07 -2.90 -60.59
C LEU A 303 23.12 -1.74 -60.26
N ALA A 304 22.68 -1.00 -61.27
CA ALA A 304 21.69 0.07 -61.10
C ALA A 304 20.31 -0.46 -60.63
N GLU A 305 19.82 -1.55 -61.23
CA GLU A 305 18.56 -2.19 -60.79
C GLU A 305 18.66 -2.76 -59.37
N LEU A 306 19.84 -3.27 -58.99
CA LEU A 306 20.14 -3.71 -57.63
C LEU A 306 20.09 -2.55 -56.63
N GLY A 307 20.70 -1.41 -56.99
CA GLY A 307 20.70 -0.19 -56.20
C GLY A 307 19.29 0.33 -55.95
N GLU A 308 18.45 0.40 -56.99
CA GLU A 308 17.06 0.85 -56.88
C GLU A 308 16.22 -0.06 -55.94
N GLY A 309 16.46 -1.38 -56.00
CA GLY A 309 15.84 -2.34 -55.10
C GLY A 309 16.27 -2.19 -53.64
N LEU A 310 17.55 -1.92 -53.40
CA LEU A 310 18.11 -1.68 -52.06
C LEU A 310 17.65 -0.34 -51.46
N GLU A 311 17.47 0.68 -52.30
CA GLU A 311 16.91 1.97 -51.88
C GLU A 311 15.43 1.85 -51.50
N THR A 312 14.64 1.15 -52.32
CA THR A 312 13.23 0.86 -51.95
C THR A 312 13.15 0.06 -50.64
N PHE A 313 14.17 -0.74 -50.37
CA PHE A 313 14.24 -1.57 -49.18
C PHE A 313 14.67 -0.78 -47.94
N SER A 314 15.68 0.09 -48.05
CA SER A 314 16.08 1.02 -46.99
C SER A 314 14.89 1.90 -46.58
N GLU A 315 14.19 2.51 -47.54
CA GLU A 315 13.01 3.35 -47.27
C GLU A 315 11.94 2.63 -46.43
N LYS A 316 11.70 1.34 -46.68
CA LYS A 316 10.74 0.54 -45.89
C LYS A 316 11.22 0.28 -44.48
N LEU A 317 12.51 -0.03 -44.27
CA LEU A 317 13.07 -0.20 -42.92
C LEU A 317 13.04 1.11 -42.14
N LEU A 318 13.34 2.23 -42.80
CA LEU A 318 13.20 3.56 -42.21
C LEU A 318 11.75 3.83 -41.79
N HIS A 319 10.79 3.50 -42.65
CA HIS A 319 9.37 3.67 -42.34
C HIS A 319 8.92 2.83 -41.13
N ILE A 320 9.42 1.60 -40.98
CA ILE A 320 9.14 0.75 -39.82
C ILE A 320 9.79 1.34 -38.56
N SER A 321 11.05 1.76 -38.66
CA SER A 321 11.76 2.43 -37.57
C SER A 321 11.01 3.68 -37.09
N GLN A 322 10.59 4.56 -38.01
CA GLN A 322 9.76 5.74 -37.69
C GLN A 322 8.41 5.37 -37.07
N GLY A 323 7.81 4.25 -37.49
CA GLY A 323 6.59 3.71 -36.88
C GLY A 323 6.80 3.26 -35.43
N LEU A 324 7.91 2.58 -35.14
CA LEU A 324 8.30 2.21 -33.78
C LEU A 324 8.64 3.45 -32.94
N ASP A 325 9.28 4.46 -33.53
CA ASP A 325 9.55 5.75 -32.88
C ASP A 325 8.25 6.45 -32.47
N THR A 326 7.26 6.47 -33.37
CA THR A 326 5.91 6.98 -33.07
C THR A 326 5.24 6.19 -31.95
N LEU A 327 5.45 4.87 -31.87
CA LEU A 327 4.93 4.02 -30.79
C LEU A 327 5.59 4.36 -29.44
N LEU A 328 6.91 4.60 -29.43
CA LEU A 328 7.67 5.02 -28.25
C LEU A 328 7.30 6.45 -27.80
N GLU A 329 7.08 7.38 -28.73
CA GLU A 329 6.61 8.74 -28.43
C GLU A 329 5.21 8.73 -27.81
N ASN A 330 4.37 7.76 -28.20
CA ASN A 330 3.04 7.55 -27.63
C ASN A 330 3.04 6.51 -26.48
N SER A 331 4.20 6.24 -25.86
CA SER A 331 4.41 5.21 -24.83
C SER A 331 3.50 5.25 -23.60
N ASN A 332 2.75 6.33 -23.38
CA ASN A 332 1.65 6.36 -22.40
C ASN A 332 0.63 5.20 -22.58
N ILE A 333 0.60 4.57 -23.77
CA ILE A 333 -0.19 3.36 -24.06
C ILE A 333 0.29 2.14 -23.25
N MET A 334 1.56 2.08 -22.83
CA MET A 334 2.12 1.02 -21.97
C MET A 334 2.31 1.50 -20.52
N SER A 335 1.26 2.06 -19.94
CA SER A 335 1.27 2.47 -18.54
C SER A 335 1.24 1.25 -17.61
N PRO A 336 1.98 1.27 -16.49
CA PRO A 336 1.88 0.23 -15.46
C PRO A 336 0.44 0.17 -14.94
N ALA A 337 -0.25 -0.92 -15.23
CA ALA A 337 -1.61 -1.16 -14.78
C ALA A 337 -1.66 -2.42 -13.92
N LEU A 338 -2.70 -2.52 -13.10
CA LEU A 338 -3.05 -3.79 -12.49
C LEU A 338 -3.71 -4.69 -13.55
N PRO A 339 -3.44 -6.00 -13.52
CA PRO A 339 -4.08 -6.94 -14.41
C PRO A 339 -5.58 -6.99 -14.12
N SER A 340 -6.39 -6.99 -15.19
CA SER A 340 -7.85 -7.12 -15.11
C SER A 340 -8.34 -8.58 -15.20
N ASN A 341 -7.45 -9.52 -15.51
CA ASN A 341 -7.72 -10.96 -15.57
C ASN A 341 -6.86 -11.71 -14.54
N GLN A 342 -7.46 -12.69 -13.87
CA GLN A 342 -6.84 -13.58 -12.91
C GLN A 342 -5.67 -14.36 -13.51
N ASP A 343 -5.77 -14.84 -14.74
CA ASP A 343 -4.67 -15.61 -15.38
C ASP A 343 -3.40 -14.74 -15.54
N THR A 344 -3.59 -13.48 -15.93
CA THR A 344 -2.49 -12.51 -16.05
C THR A 344 -1.90 -12.18 -14.69
N LEU A 345 -2.75 -12.06 -13.66
CA LEU A 345 -2.30 -11.86 -12.29
C LEU A 345 -1.48 -13.06 -11.82
N GLU A 346 -1.91 -14.29 -12.05
CA GLU A 346 -1.18 -15.50 -11.69
C GLU A 346 0.20 -15.57 -12.37
N MET A 347 0.30 -15.22 -13.65
CA MET A 347 1.59 -15.14 -14.35
C MET A 347 2.55 -14.08 -13.75
N ILE A 348 1.99 -13.03 -13.15
CA ILE A 348 2.76 -12.00 -12.43
C ILE A 348 3.15 -12.49 -11.02
N LEU A 349 2.25 -13.18 -10.33
CA LEU A 349 2.46 -13.64 -8.95
C LEU A 349 3.43 -14.83 -8.88
N TYR A 350 3.27 -15.78 -9.80
CA TYR A 350 3.97 -17.06 -9.78
C TYR A 350 5.00 -17.15 -10.92
N ASP A 351 6.01 -17.98 -10.69
CA ASP A 351 7.04 -18.36 -11.66
C ASP A 351 7.29 -19.86 -11.48
N ASP A 352 7.07 -20.67 -12.54
CA ASP A 352 7.09 -22.14 -12.49
C ASP A 352 6.21 -22.78 -11.37
N GLY A 353 5.12 -22.11 -11.00
CA GLY A 353 4.18 -22.58 -9.97
C GLY A 353 4.56 -22.18 -8.53
N ASP A 354 5.72 -21.56 -8.33
CA ASP A 354 6.16 -21.02 -7.04
C ASP A 354 5.89 -19.51 -6.98
N LEU A 355 5.47 -19.01 -5.81
CA LEU A 355 5.26 -17.57 -5.62
C LEU A 355 6.58 -16.83 -5.77
N ARG A 356 6.61 -15.77 -6.61
CA ARG A 356 7.84 -15.02 -6.86
C ARG A 356 8.43 -14.47 -5.55
N PRO A 357 9.77 -14.51 -5.36
CA PRO A 357 10.41 -14.08 -4.11
C PRO A 357 10.11 -12.65 -3.67
N MET A 358 9.73 -11.77 -4.59
CA MET A 358 9.32 -10.39 -4.26
C MET A 358 8.06 -10.33 -3.38
N PHE A 359 7.18 -11.32 -3.47
CA PHE A 359 6.00 -11.41 -2.60
C PHE A 359 6.31 -12.07 -1.26
N SER A 360 7.49 -12.68 -1.07
CA SER A 360 7.84 -13.38 0.18
C SER A 360 8.05 -12.46 1.37
N GLN A 361 8.21 -11.14 1.14
CA GLN A 361 8.25 -10.14 2.21
C GLN A 361 6.85 -9.81 2.74
N MET A 362 5.82 -10.15 1.97
CA MET A 362 4.42 -9.90 2.26
C MET A 362 3.73 -11.20 2.66
N VAL A 363 3.82 -12.25 1.83
CA VAL A 363 3.30 -13.59 2.11
C VAL A 363 4.30 -14.32 2.99
N ILE A 364 3.92 -14.56 4.24
CA ILE A 364 4.78 -15.17 5.26
C ILE A 364 4.64 -16.70 5.23
N ASP A 365 3.41 -17.18 5.08
CA ASP A 365 3.03 -18.59 4.96
C ASP A 365 1.71 -18.70 4.17
N ASP A 366 1.17 -19.91 4.05
CA ASP A 366 -0.03 -20.23 3.27
C ASP A 366 -1.30 -19.46 3.71
N TYR A 367 -1.32 -18.90 4.92
CA TYR A 367 -2.50 -18.26 5.51
C TYR A 367 -2.27 -16.81 5.93
N ASN A 368 -1.02 -16.37 6.03
CA ASN A 368 -0.66 -15.08 6.61
C ASN A 368 0.11 -14.22 5.62
N ALA A 369 -0.41 -13.03 5.38
CA ALA A 369 0.26 -11.98 4.63
C ALA A 369 0.33 -10.66 5.43
N LEU A 370 1.23 -9.77 5.00
CA LEU A 370 1.54 -8.53 5.69
C LEU A 370 1.64 -7.36 4.72
N LEU A 371 0.79 -6.36 4.88
CA LEU A 371 0.95 -5.05 4.24
C LEU A 371 1.61 -4.09 5.23
N VAL A 372 2.66 -3.41 4.78
CA VAL A 372 3.48 -2.51 5.61
C VAL A 372 3.27 -1.07 5.16
N VAL A 373 2.81 -0.23 6.09
CA VAL A 373 2.66 1.21 5.90
C VAL A 373 3.72 1.90 6.75
N ARG A 374 4.74 2.46 6.11
CA ARG A 374 5.78 3.23 6.80
C ARG A 374 5.32 4.67 6.94
N LEU A 375 5.33 5.18 8.16
CA LEU A 375 4.98 6.56 8.45
C LEU A 375 6.14 7.51 8.13
N THR A 376 5.85 8.80 7.99
CA THR A 376 6.90 9.82 7.97
C THR A 376 7.64 9.86 9.30
N GLY A 377 8.92 10.23 9.24
CA GLY A 377 9.78 10.28 10.42
C GLY A 377 9.21 11.23 11.48
N ASN A 378 9.23 10.79 12.74
CA ASN A 378 8.76 11.60 13.88
C ASN A 378 7.32 12.11 13.75
N ALA A 379 6.43 11.35 13.10
CA ALA A 379 5.01 11.67 13.01
C ALA A 379 4.40 11.88 14.40
N ALA A 380 3.63 12.94 14.57
CA ALA A 380 2.90 13.24 15.79
C ALA A 380 1.73 12.26 15.99
N ASP A 381 1.36 12.01 17.25
CA ASP A 381 0.28 11.06 17.58
C ASP A 381 -1.03 11.30 16.82
N SER A 382 -1.41 12.57 16.60
CA SER A 382 -2.62 12.91 15.83
C SER A 382 -2.52 12.53 14.35
N GLN A 383 -1.31 12.62 13.77
CA GLN A 383 -1.05 12.22 12.39
C GLN A 383 -1.12 10.69 12.26
N ILE A 384 -0.60 9.97 13.26
CA ILE A 384 -0.69 8.51 13.32
C ILE A 384 -2.16 8.07 13.45
N GLU A 385 -2.92 8.69 14.36
CA GLU A 385 -4.36 8.42 14.54
C GLU A 385 -5.15 8.68 13.25
N GLU A 386 -4.80 9.73 12.49
CA GLU A 386 -5.40 10.02 11.18
C GLU A 386 -5.15 8.89 10.18
N VAL A 387 -3.91 8.41 10.06
CA VAL A 387 -3.56 7.31 9.15
C VAL A 387 -4.27 6.00 9.57
N VAL A 388 -4.28 5.67 10.86
CA VAL A 388 -4.99 4.47 11.36
C VAL A 388 -6.49 4.57 11.08
N THR A 389 -7.08 5.76 11.30
CA THR A 389 -8.49 6.01 11.00
C THR A 389 -8.78 5.90 9.50
N LEU A 390 -7.87 6.37 8.64
CA LEU A 390 -7.96 6.22 7.20
C LEU A 390 -7.94 4.75 6.78
N ILE A 391 -7.04 3.94 7.36
CA ILE A 391 -6.95 2.49 7.11
C ILE A 391 -8.27 1.82 7.48
N ASN A 392 -8.71 1.97 8.74
CA ASN A 392 -9.93 1.33 9.23
C ASN A 392 -11.16 1.75 8.43
N ASN A 393 -11.35 3.05 8.18
CA ASN A 393 -12.49 3.55 7.39
C ASN A 393 -12.48 3.04 5.94
N THR A 394 -11.32 2.71 5.40
CA THR A 394 -11.22 2.18 4.02
C THR A 394 -11.59 0.71 4.01
N LEU A 395 -11.02 -0.08 4.92
CA LEU A 395 -11.33 -1.50 5.08
C LEU A 395 -12.78 -1.75 5.53
N ASP A 396 -13.37 -0.85 6.31
CA ASP A 396 -14.79 -0.95 6.72
C ASP A 396 -15.76 -0.66 5.56
N ARG A 397 -15.35 0.21 4.62
CA ARG A 397 -16.18 0.58 3.46
C ARG A 397 -16.07 -0.44 2.33
N ASP A 398 -14.88 -0.99 2.16
CA ASP A 398 -14.54 -1.91 1.08
C ASP A 398 -13.71 -3.07 1.68
N PRO A 399 -14.39 -4.01 2.37
CA PRO A 399 -13.72 -5.10 3.08
C PRO A 399 -13.07 -6.05 2.09
N LEU A 400 -11.95 -6.66 2.46
CA LEU A 400 -11.31 -7.68 1.63
C LEU A 400 -12.12 -8.99 1.71
N GLU A 401 -12.30 -9.65 0.57
CA GLU A 401 -13.00 -10.94 0.51
C GLU A 401 -12.14 -12.07 1.04
N GLY A 402 -12.76 -13.01 1.76
CA GLY A 402 -12.09 -14.20 2.32
C GLY A 402 -11.02 -13.91 3.39
N THR A 403 -10.87 -12.64 3.81
CA THR A 403 -9.71 -12.21 4.59
C THR A 403 -10.12 -11.55 5.91
N ASP A 404 -9.56 -12.06 7.01
CA ASP A 404 -9.59 -11.40 8.31
C ASP A 404 -8.43 -10.40 8.41
N VAL A 405 -8.75 -9.15 8.71
CA VAL A 405 -7.79 -8.04 8.67
C VAL A 405 -7.55 -7.48 10.06
N THR A 406 -6.29 -7.47 10.48
CA THR A 406 -5.87 -6.91 11.77
C THR A 406 -4.84 -5.80 11.57
N VAL A 407 -5.18 -4.59 11.98
CA VAL A 407 -4.26 -3.44 11.97
C VAL A 407 -3.46 -3.40 13.28
N THR A 408 -2.14 -3.40 13.17
CA THR A 408 -1.19 -3.52 14.28
C THR A 408 0.10 -2.74 14.01
N GLY A 409 1.14 -2.98 14.80
CA GLY A 409 2.40 -2.23 14.80
C GLY A 409 2.55 -1.36 16.04
N LYS A 410 3.78 -0.91 16.31
CA LYS A 410 4.08 -0.10 17.50
C LYS A 410 3.26 1.19 17.58
N PRO A 411 3.06 1.97 16.50
CA PRO A 411 2.25 3.20 16.56
C PRO A 411 0.80 2.95 16.97
N VAL A 412 0.20 1.86 16.46
CA VAL A 412 -1.18 1.45 16.77
C VAL A 412 -1.29 1.00 18.22
N LEU A 413 -0.32 0.20 18.68
CA LEU A 413 -0.24 -0.24 20.07
C LEU A 413 -0.06 0.95 21.03
N ASP A 414 0.77 1.93 20.67
CA ASP A 414 0.99 3.13 21.49
C ASP A 414 -0.29 3.98 21.62
N ILE A 415 -1.09 4.13 20.55
CA ILE A 415 -2.41 4.77 20.61
C ILE A 415 -3.35 4.00 21.56
N ALA A 416 -3.41 2.67 21.44
CA ALA A 416 -4.24 1.84 22.31
C ALA A 416 -3.81 1.93 23.77
N LEU A 417 -2.50 1.90 24.05
CA LEU A 417 -1.93 2.06 25.39
C LEU A 417 -2.28 3.43 25.97
N ARG A 418 -2.16 4.52 25.22
CA ARG A 418 -2.54 5.87 25.69
C ARG A 418 -4.02 5.98 26.00
N THR A 419 -4.87 5.40 25.14
CA THR A 419 -6.32 5.37 25.34
C THR A 419 -6.69 4.60 26.61
N GLU A 420 -6.09 3.43 26.80
CA GLU A 420 -6.31 2.62 28.01
C GLU A 420 -5.71 3.26 29.27
N MET A 421 -4.56 3.92 29.17
CA MET A 421 -3.99 4.71 30.27
C MET A 421 -4.94 5.82 30.70
N ARG A 422 -5.49 6.59 29.75
CA ARG A 422 -6.44 7.67 30.06
C ARG A 422 -7.69 7.13 30.74
N SER A 423 -8.29 6.08 30.18
CA SER A 423 -9.49 5.46 30.72
C SER A 423 -9.25 4.82 32.09
N SER A 424 -8.15 4.08 32.24
CA SER A 424 -7.77 3.41 33.49
C SER A 424 -7.40 4.40 34.58
N MET A 425 -6.68 5.48 34.26
CA MET A 425 -6.40 6.57 35.20
C MET A 425 -7.69 7.17 35.73
N GLN A 426 -8.64 7.48 34.85
CA GLN A 426 -9.94 8.03 35.25
C GLN A 426 -10.69 7.06 36.16
N ARG A 427 -10.74 5.77 35.82
CA ARG A 427 -11.37 4.73 36.66
C ARG A 427 -10.68 4.60 38.02
N MET A 428 -9.34 4.62 38.07
CA MET A 428 -8.56 4.51 39.30
C MET A 428 -8.76 5.73 40.21
N VAL A 429 -8.70 6.95 39.67
CA VAL A 429 -8.90 8.19 40.45
C VAL A 429 -10.32 8.27 40.98
N ILE A 430 -11.33 7.99 40.16
CA ILE A 430 -12.74 8.02 40.58
C ILE A 430 -13.00 6.95 41.67
N SER A 431 -12.54 5.71 41.46
CA SER A 431 -12.72 4.65 42.46
C SER A 431 -11.97 4.93 43.76
N ALA A 432 -10.74 5.44 43.70
CA ALA A 432 -9.98 5.86 44.87
C ALA A 432 -10.70 6.99 45.63
N LEU A 433 -11.24 7.99 44.92
CA LEU A 433 -12.02 9.06 45.54
C LEU A 433 -13.29 8.53 46.22
N ILE A 434 -14.06 7.67 45.55
CA ILE A 434 -15.28 7.06 46.12
C ILE A 434 -14.93 6.27 47.38
N LEU A 435 -13.91 5.41 47.30
CA LEU A 435 -13.45 4.63 48.44
C LEU A 435 -13.01 5.55 49.59
N MET A 436 -12.29 6.62 49.29
CA MET A 436 -11.85 7.57 50.31
C MET A 436 -13.02 8.35 50.92
N VAL A 437 -14.03 8.74 50.12
CA VAL A 437 -15.27 9.32 50.64
C VAL A 437 -15.95 8.37 51.62
N ILE A 438 -16.03 7.08 51.30
CA ILE A 438 -16.62 6.06 52.18
C ILE A 438 -15.81 5.93 53.47
N ILE A 439 -14.49 5.74 53.37
CA ILE A 439 -13.60 5.59 54.53
C ILE A 439 -13.71 6.80 55.45
N VAL A 440 -13.56 8.01 54.90
CA VAL A 440 -13.63 9.24 55.70
C VAL A 440 -15.01 9.41 56.32
N SER A 441 -16.07 9.07 55.58
CA SER A 441 -17.44 9.17 56.08
C SER A 441 -17.72 8.22 57.24
N VAL A 442 -17.14 7.01 57.22
CA VAL A 442 -17.33 6.00 58.27
C VAL A 442 -16.43 6.28 59.48
N VAL A 443 -15.15 6.57 59.24
CA VAL A 443 -14.13 6.70 60.28
C VAL A 443 -14.24 8.05 60.99
N PHE A 444 -14.47 9.15 60.27
CA PHE A 444 -14.48 10.51 60.84
C PHE A 444 -15.92 11.03 61.01
N LYS A 445 -16.35 11.16 62.26
CA LYS A 445 -17.68 11.68 62.63
C LYS A 445 -17.64 13.16 63.02
N VAL A 446 -16.98 14.00 62.22
CA VAL A 446 -16.80 15.44 62.48
C VAL A 446 -17.58 16.30 61.47
N ARG A 447 -17.83 17.57 61.80
CA ARG A 447 -18.38 18.57 60.86
C ARG A 447 -17.35 18.79 59.73
N TRP A 448 -17.82 18.99 58.49
CA TRP A 448 -16.97 19.15 57.31
C TRP A 448 -16.01 17.97 57.01
N ARG A 449 -16.41 16.73 57.31
CA ARG A 449 -15.53 15.54 57.15
C ARG A 449 -14.92 15.34 55.76
N LEU A 450 -15.53 15.84 54.69
CA LEU A 450 -14.99 15.73 53.32
C LEU A 450 -14.02 16.85 52.95
N PHE A 451 -13.88 17.88 53.80
CA PHE A 451 -12.97 18.99 53.54
C PHE A 451 -11.49 18.56 53.40
N PRO A 452 -10.95 17.66 54.25
CA PRO A 452 -9.63 17.08 54.05
C PRO A 452 -9.42 16.43 52.68
N LEU A 453 -10.46 15.77 52.15
CA LEU A 453 -10.41 15.14 50.84
C LEU A 453 -10.31 16.17 49.71
N VAL A 454 -11.07 17.27 49.79
CA VAL A 454 -11.02 18.36 48.80
C VAL A 454 -9.62 19.00 48.76
N VAL A 455 -9.04 19.26 49.94
CA VAL A 455 -7.68 19.82 50.05
C VAL A 455 -6.65 18.87 49.45
N ASN A 456 -6.74 17.58 49.79
CA ASN A 456 -5.83 16.56 49.27
C ASN A 456 -5.96 16.37 47.75
N PHE A 457 -7.19 16.30 47.23
CA PHE A 457 -7.44 16.21 45.80
C PHE A 457 -6.90 17.45 45.06
N GLY A 458 -7.06 18.64 45.63
CA GLY A 458 -6.46 19.87 45.12
C GLY A 458 -4.93 19.80 45.04
N ALA A 459 -4.27 19.19 46.02
CA ALA A 459 -2.82 18.97 46.00
C ALA A 459 -2.37 17.97 44.91
N VAL A 460 -3.17 16.93 44.67
CA VAL A 460 -2.93 15.96 43.58
C VAL A 460 -3.08 16.63 42.22
N VAL A 461 -4.15 17.41 42.02
CA VAL A 461 -4.35 18.22 40.80
C VAL A 461 -3.22 19.23 40.62
N ALA A 462 -2.77 19.88 41.69
CA ALA A 462 -1.62 20.78 41.65
C ALA A 462 -0.34 20.07 41.23
N SER A 463 -0.11 18.85 41.71
CA SER A 463 1.04 18.02 41.33
C SER A 463 1.01 17.66 39.85
N MET A 464 -0.14 17.20 39.33
CA MET A 464 -0.34 16.93 37.91
C MET A 464 -0.15 18.18 37.04
N GLY A 465 -0.73 19.31 37.45
CA GLY A 465 -0.60 20.57 36.74
C GLY A 465 0.84 21.08 36.70
N LEU A 466 1.58 20.92 37.80
CA LEU A 466 2.99 21.25 37.86
C LEU A 466 3.83 20.37 36.92
N MET A 467 3.54 19.05 36.87
CA MET A 467 4.22 18.15 35.92
C MET A 467 4.06 18.64 34.48
N ALA A 468 2.85 19.04 34.09
CA ALA A 468 2.59 19.55 32.74
C ALA A 468 3.35 20.85 32.46
N HIS A 469 3.38 21.80 33.40
CA HIS A 469 4.15 23.06 33.26
C HIS A 469 5.66 22.83 33.20
N LEU A 470 6.16 21.77 33.83
CA LEU A 470 7.56 21.36 33.76
C LEU A 470 7.88 20.51 32.51
N GLY A 471 6.89 20.21 31.67
CA GLY A 471 7.06 19.37 30.49
C GLY A 471 7.36 17.91 30.82
N ILE A 472 7.01 17.44 32.03
CA ILE A 472 7.20 16.05 32.45
C ILE A 472 5.98 15.26 31.95
N PRO A 473 6.15 14.35 30.96
CA PRO A 473 5.03 13.58 30.47
C PRO A 473 4.56 12.55 31.50
N MET A 474 3.29 12.20 31.42
CA MET A 474 2.72 11.15 32.26
C MET A 474 3.00 9.77 31.63
N THR A 475 3.65 8.92 32.40
CA THR A 475 3.94 7.51 32.05
C THR A 475 3.06 6.56 32.85
N MET A 476 3.04 5.28 32.45
CA MET A 476 2.35 4.21 33.20
C MET A 476 2.78 4.15 34.68
N VAL A 477 4.07 4.39 34.96
CA VAL A 477 4.59 4.39 36.34
C VAL A 477 4.02 5.57 37.13
N SER A 478 4.04 6.78 36.55
CA SER A 478 3.50 7.96 37.23
C SER A 478 1.99 7.89 37.45
N MET A 479 1.26 7.24 36.53
CA MET A 479 -0.19 7.03 36.65
C MET A 479 -0.56 6.23 37.91
N ALA A 480 0.19 5.16 38.21
CA ALA A 480 -0.03 4.33 39.39
C ALA A 480 0.19 5.08 40.72
N ALA A 481 0.99 6.16 40.70
CA ALA A 481 1.27 6.94 41.90
C ALA A 481 0.09 7.79 42.36
N PHE A 482 -0.81 8.25 41.47
CA PHE A 482 -1.87 9.20 41.87
C PHE A 482 -2.91 8.63 42.85
N PRO A 483 -3.47 7.43 42.66
CA PRO A 483 -4.33 6.81 43.67
C PRO A 483 -3.62 6.62 45.02
N ILE A 484 -2.32 6.29 44.98
CA ILE A 484 -1.49 6.16 46.19
C ILE A 484 -1.32 7.53 46.87
N LEU A 485 -1.08 8.60 46.12
CA LEU A 485 -0.99 9.97 46.63
C LEU A 485 -2.32 10.43 47.25
N ILE A 486 -3.47 10.05 46.67
CA ILE A 486 -4.78 10.34 47.27
C ILE A 486 -4.88 9.65 48.64
N GLY A 487 -4.46 8.38 48.75
CA GLY A 487 -4.48 7.64 50.01
C GLY A 487 -3.50 8.16 51.06
N LEU A 488 -2.24 8.42 50.69
CA LEU A 488 -1.20 8.88 51.63
C LEU A 488 -1.35 10.36 52.03
N GLY A 489 -1.79 11.22 51.10
CA GLY A 489 -1.86 12.65 51.33
C GLY A 489 -3.01 13.06 52.27
N ILE A 490 -4.06 12.24 52.36
CA ILE A 490 -5.23 12.58 53.17
C ILE A 490 -4.96 12.53 54.68
N ASP A 491 -4.00 11.71 55.13
CA ASP A 491 -3.65 11.56 56.55
C ASP A 491 -3.25 12.91 57.16
N TYR A 492 -2.44 13.70 56.45
CA TYR A 492 -2.02 15.03 56.90
C TYR A 492 -3.19 16.01 57.00
N SER A 493 -4.07 16.00 55.98
CA SER A 493 -5.25 16.86 55.95
C SER A 493 -6.23 16.51 57.07
N ILE A 494 -6.37 15.22 57.38
CA ILE A 494 -7.19 14.71 58.48
C ILE A 494 -6.61 15.13 59.83
N GLN A 495 -5.31 14.95 60.07
CA GLN A 495 -4.67 15.32 61.34
C GLN A 495 -4.80 16.82 61.60
N PHE A 496 -4.63 17.65 60.56
CA PHE A 496 -4.82 19.08 60.66
C PHE A 496 -6.28 19.45 60.97
N HIS A 497 -7.24 18.87 60.24
CA HIS A 497 -8.67 19.14 60.44
C HIS A 497 -9.15 18.71 61.83
N ASN A 498 -8.70 17.55 62.31
CA ASN A 498 -9.08 17.07 63.63
C ASN A 498 -8.56 17.99 64.74
N ARG A 499 -7.31 18.45 64.62
CA ARG A 499 -6.72 19.38 65.58
C ARG A 499 -7.38 20.77 65.57
N TYR A 500 -7.77 21.25 64.38
CA TYR A 500 -8.54 22.49 64.26
C TYR A 500 -9.89 22.40 64.99
N GLU A 501 -10.61 21.28 64.84
CA GLU A 501 -11.88 21.06 65.53
C GLU A 501 -11.70 20.90 67.05
N GLU A 502 -10.64 20.23 67.52
CA GLU A 502 -10.30 20.15 68.95
C GLU A 502 -10.04 21.54 69.57
N GLU A 503 -9.30 22.40 68.89
CA GLU A 503 -9.02 23.77 69.34
C GLU A 503 -10.29 24.65 69.30
N TYR A 504 -11.11 24.55 68.24
CA TYR A 504 -12.37 25.29 68.11
C TYR A 504 -13.36 24.95 69.23
N VAL A 505 -13.56 23.66 69.53
CA VAL A 505 -14.46 23.23 70.62
C VAL A 505 -13.95 23.72 71.98
N THR A 506 -12.62 23.76 72.18
CA THR A 506 -12.02 24.24 73.43
C THR A 506 -12.18 25.76 73.60
N GLU A 507 -12.01 26.55 72.53
CA GLU A 507 -12.27 28.00 72.58
C GLU A 507 -13.75 28.31 72.80
N GLU A 508 -14.66 27.57 72.16
CA GLU A 508 -16.11 27.75 72.32
C GLU A 508 -16.56 27.38 73.75
N ALA A 509 -15.94 26.37 74.37
CA ALA A 509 -16.15 26.05 75.79
C ALA A 509 -15.65 27.17 76.72
N ASN A 510 -14.45 27.71 76.47
CA ASN A 510 -13.88 28.79 77.29
C ASN A 510 -14.66 30.12 77.15
N ASN A 511 -15.22 30.42 75.99
CA ASN A 511 -16.03 31.63 75.77
C ASN A 511 -17.44 31.55 76.39
N ASN A 512 -17.95 30.34 76.66
CA ASN A 512 -19.25 30.13 77.31
C ASN A 512 -19.17 30.07 78.85
N GLU A 513 -17.96 30.06 79.43
CA GLU A 513 -17.71 30.11 80.88
C GLU A 513 -17.41 31.53 81.42
N ILE A 514 -17.52 32.57 80.58
CA ILE A 514 -17.41 34.00 80.92
C ILE A 514 -18.77 34.67 80.69
#